data_AF-A0A534JCF6-F1
#
_entry.id   AF-A0A534JCF6-F1
#
_cell.length_a   1.000
_cell.length_b   1.000
_cell.length_c   1.000
_cell.angle_alpha   90.00
_cell.angle_beta   90.00
_cell.angle_gamma   90.00
#
_symmetry.space_group_name_H-M   'P 1'
#
loop_
_entity.id
_entity.type
_entity.pdbx_description
1 polymer ?
#
loop_
_entity_poly.entity_id
_entity_poly.type
_entity_poly.pdbx_seq_one_letter_code
_entity_poly.pdbx_strand_id
1 'polypeptide(L)'
;MKGDFFETIKSVGKDGAASDEILVGPGRGPRPSVPGGTAGFECPVCGTAVANDAQTCPSCGAEFAEEVTEEFECPACGAAVEASAAVCPSCGVTFETEEELEAGPKARTVVAEKSAARAPPPVEVRESGLRQRLERAKAVRAATPPSASPADRRALYKELPRLVNEVKPMLLTARKVGVDIEEPKRLINDAIVAGKRREIDRAVALVSQSKVSLERSFAGQIAGRVESLIGDLEKAKTGGSEVAPVEGLLEESV
;
A
#
# COMPACT_ATOMS: atom_id res chain seq x y z
N MET A 1 -18.18 5.22 -8.93
CA MET A 1 -16.87 5.69 -9.43
C MET A 1 -15.78 5.40 -8.40
N LYS A 2 -15.44 4.12 -8.18
CA LYS A 2 -14.35 3.67 -7.30
C LYS A 2 -13.86 2.34 -7.88
N GLY A 3 -12.88 2.38 -8.78
CA GLY A 3 -12.36 1.16 -9.42
C GLY A 3 -11.09 1.37 -10.23
N ASP A 4 -11.00 2.45 -11.00
CA ASP A 4 -9.98 2.55 -12.07
C ASP A 4 -8.64 3.17 -11.66
N PHE A 5 -8.54 3.73 -10.44
CA PHE A 5 -7.32 4.40 -10.00
C PHE A 5 -6.17 3.43 -9.70
N PHE A 6 -6.46 2.32 -9.01
CA PHE A 6 -5.44 1.34 -8.64
C PHE A 6 -4.98 0.47 -9.83
N GLU A 7 -5.86 0.25 -10.81
CA GLU A 7 -5.53 -0.33 -12.12
C GLU A 7 -4.52 0.54 -12.88
N THR A 8 -4.72 1.86 -12.87
CA THR A 8 -3.81 2.81 -13.53
C THR A 8 -2.40 2.77 -12.92
N ILE A 9 -2.28 2.55 -11.61
CA ILE A 9 -0.97 2.43 -10.94
C ILE A 9 -0.33 1.06 -11.25
N LYS A 10 -1.14 -0.02 -11.30
CA LYS A 10 -0.68 -1.38 -11.64
C LYS A 10 -0.06 -1.46 -13.03
N SER A 11 -0.54 -0.67 -14.00
CA SER A 11 0.04 -0.61 -15.36
C SER A 11 1.51 -0.19 -15.37
N VAL A 12 1.95 0.64 -14.43
CA VAL A 12 3.33 1.16 -14.39
C VAL A 12 4.33 0.10 -13.88
N GLY A 13 3.87 -0.85 -13.06
CA GLY A 13 4.70 -1.89 -12.46
C GLY A 13 4.84 -3.17 -13.28
N LYS A 14 3.94 -3.43 -14.24
CA LYS A 14 3.84 -4.74 -14.91
C LYS A 14 4.67 -4.88 -16.20
N ASP A 15 5.13 -3.78 -16.80
CA ASP A 15 5.96 -3.82 -18.03
C ASP A 15 7.44 -4.18 -17.76
N GLY A 16 7.71 -4.91 -16.68
CA GLY A 16 9.04 -5.31 -16.22
C GLY A 16 9.60 -6.58 -16.87
N ALA A 17 8.95 -7.14 -17.89
CA ALA A 17 9.48 -8.30 -18.61
C ALA A 17 8.99 -8.33 -20.07
N ALA A 18 9.93 -8.52 -21.01
CA ALA A 18 9.78 -8.62 -22.47
C ALA A 18 9.56 -7.26 -23.20
N SER A 19 10.30 -6.84 -24.23
CA SER A 19 11.25 -7.52 -25.11
C SER A 19 12.23 -6.49 -25.68
N ASP A 20 13.49 -6.90 -25.82
CA ASP A 20 14.42 -6.39 -26.81
C ASP A 20 13.93 -6.92 -28.17
N GLU A 21 13.38 -6.08 -29.06
CA GLU A 21 13.25 -6.34 -30.50
C GLU A 21 12.69 -5.11 -31.26
N ILE A 22 13.60 -4.38 -31.88
CA ILE A 22 13.65 -4.02 -33.31
C ILE A 22 12.36 -3.53 -34.02
N LEU A 23 12.50 -2.32 -34.56
CA LEU A 23 11.69 -1.57 -35.53
C LEU A 23 11.13 -2.41 -36.72
N VAL A 24 9.81 -2.36 -37.02
CA VAL A 24 9.19 -2.26 -38.38
C VAL A 24 7.67 -1.90 -38.25
N GLY A 25 7.16 -1.06 -39.15
CA GLY A 25 5.77 -0.54 -39.23
C GLY A 25 4.67 -1.50 -39.73
N PRO A 26 3.46 -0.97 -40.10
CA PRO A 26 2.18 -1.57 -39.71
C PRO A 26 1.51 -2.47 -40.77
N GLY A 27 0.85 -3.55 -40.32
CA GLY A 27 0.01 -4.43 -41.14
C GLY A 27 -1.27 -4.84 -40.41
N ARG A 28 -2.42 -4.73 -41.08
CA ARG A 28 -3.78 -5.00 -40.58
C ARG A 28 -4.16 -6.49 -40.68
N GLY A 29 -4.83 -6.99 -39.64
CA GLY A 29 -5.88 -8.04 -39.67
C GLY A 29 -5.48 -9.48 -40.06
N PRO A 30 -6.25 -10.52 -39.66
CA PRO A 30 -7.71 -10.53 -39.59
C PRO A 30 -8.30 -11.06 -38.25
N ARG A 31 -9.58 -10.74 -38.03
CA ARG A 31 -10.44 -11.33 -36.99
C ARG A 31 -10.93 -12.73 -37.39
N PRO A 32 -11.12 -13.65 -36.43
CA PRO A 32 -12.14 -14.70 -36.52
C PRO A 32 -13.37 -14.37 -35.65
N SER A 33 -14.47 -15.06 -35.98
CA SER A 33 -15.85 -14.70 -35.66
C SER A 33 -16.56 -15.80 -34.85
N VAL A 34 -17.41 -15.38 -33.87
CA VAL A 34 -18.63 -16.00 -33.25
C VAL A 34 -18.55 -17.41 -32.60
N PRO A 35 -19.51 -17.87 -31.73
CA PRO A 35 -20.87 -17.40 -31.40
C PRO A 35 -21.07 -17.01 -29.90
N GLY A 36 -22.10 -16.26 -29.48
CA GLY A 36 -23.47 -16.72 -29.28
C GLY A 36 -23.77 -16.82 -27.77
N GLY A 37 -24.47 -15.84 -27.22
CA GLY A 37 -24.58 -15.61 -25.78
C GLY A 37 -25.34 -16.67 -24.97
N THR A 38 -24.82 -16.92 -23.77
CA THR A 38 -25.57 -17.13 -22.52
C THR A 38 -24.73 -16.51 -21.41
N ALA A 39 -25.36 -15.88 -20.41
CA ALA A 39 -24.69 -15.06 -19.41
C ALA A 39 -23.61 -15.88 -18.64
N GLY A 40 -22.35 -15.55 -18.87
CA GLY A 40 -21.18 -16.11 -18.19
C GLY A 40 -20.31 -15.00 -17.63
N PHE A 41 -19.58 -15.26 -16.55
CA PHE A 41 -18.63 -14.33 -15.95
C PHE A 41 -17.23 -14.55 -16.56
N GLU A 42 -16.38 -13.54 -16.52
CA GLU A 42 -15.01 -13.65 -17.04
C GLU A 42 -14.06 -14.19 -15.96
N CYS A 43 -13.25 -15.19 -16.32
CA CYS A 43 -12.23 -15.70 -15.42
C CYS A 43 -11.19 -14.61 -15.12
N PRO A 44 -10.93 -14.27 -13.85
CA PRO A 44 -9.97 -13.22 -13.49
C PRO A 44 -8.50 -13.61 -13.73
N VAL A 45 -8.23 -14.89 -14.01
CA VAL A 45 -6.88 -15.41 -14.28
C VAL A 45 -6.52 -15.28 -15.76
N CYS A 46 -7.42 -15.65 -16.67
CA CYS A 46 -7.13 -15.74 -18.10
C CYS A 46 -8.09 -14.95 -19.01
N GLY A 47 -9.15 -14.34 -18.48
CA GLY A 47 -10.10 -13.53 -19.24
C GLY A 47 -11.04 -14.33 -20.16
N THR A 48 -11.09 -15.66 -20.05
CA THR A 48 -12.07 -16.47 -20.79
C THR A 48 -13.45 -16.34 -20.15
N ALA A 49 -14.50 -16.22 -20.97
CA ALA A 49 -15.88 -16.32 -20.52
C ALA A 49 -16.16 -17.73 -19.98
N VAL A 50 -16.61 -17.82 -18.74
CA VAL A 50 -16.92 -19.03 -18.00
C VAL A 50 -18.42 -19.02 -17.66
N ALA A 51 -19.08 -20.18 -17.71
CA ALA A 51 -20.49 -20.29 -17.35
C ALA A 51 -20.69 -20.03 -15.84
N ASN A 52 -21.81 -19.44 -15.43
CA ASN A 52 -22.08 -19.06 -14.03
C ASN A 52 -22.05 -20.23 -13.03
N ASP A 53 -22.22 -21.46 -13.50
CA ASP A 53 -22.24 -22.70 -12.72
C ASP A 53 -20.92 -23.48 -12.77
N ALA A 54 -19.91 -23.02 -13.52
CA ALA A 54 -18.65 -23.71 -13.64
C ALA A 54 -17.74 -23.43 -12.43
N GLN A 55 -17.45 -24.49 -11.65
CA GLN A 55 -16.55 -24.49 -10.49
C GLN A 55 -15.07 -24.39 -10.88
N THR A 56 -14.72 -24.56 -12.15
CA THR A 56 -13.34 -24.48 -12.62
C THR A 56 -13.30 -23.87 -14.01
N CYS A 57 -12.33 -23.00 -14.27
CA CYS A 57 -12.15 -22.41 -15.59
C CYS A 57 -11.61 -23.45 -16.59
N PRO A 58 -12.28 -23.71 -17.72
CA PRO A 58 -11.83 -24.69 -18.71
C PRO A 58 -10.54 -24.27 -19.45
N SER A 59 -10.20 -22.97 -19.46
CA SER A 59 -9.02 -22.48 -20.17
C SER A 59 -7.74 -22.45 -19.32
N CYS A 60 -7.84 -22.25 -18.01
CA CYS A 60 -6.67 -22.09 -17.14
C CYS A 60 -6.68 -22.94 -15.87
N GLY A 61 -7.76 -23.66 -15.59
CA GLY A 61 -7.86 -24.55 -14.43
C GLY A 61 -8.08 -23.86 -13.09
N ALA A 62 -8.41 -22.56 -13.07
CA ALA A 62 -8.69 -21.84 -11.84
C ALA A 62 -10.00 -22.33 -11.18
N GLU A 63 -9.95 -22.76 -9.92
CA GLU A 63 -11.11 -23.19 -9.14
C GLU A 63 -11.82 -21.98 -8.51
N PHE A 64 -13.15 -21.94 -8.63
CA PHE A 64 -14.02 -20.91 -8.10
C PHE A 64 -14.73 -21.46 -6.85
N ALA A 65 -14.19 -21.16 -5.67
CA ALA A 65 -14.78 -21.63 -4.42
C ALA A 65 -15.94 -20.72 -3.99
N GLU A 66 -17.15 -21.26 -3.94
CA GLU A 66 -18.27 -20.68 -3.20
C GLU A 66 -18.50 -21.49 -1.92
N GLU A 67 -18.10 -20.92 -0.78
CA GLU A 67 -18.76 -21.02 0.52
C GLU A 67 -17.92 -20.21 1.52
N VAL A 68 -18.34 -18.97 1.78
CA VAL A 68 -17.84 -18.22 2.94
C VAL A 68 -18.76 -18.58 4.09
N THR A 69 -18.40 -19.64 4.83
CA THR A 69 -18.82 -19.77 6.22
C THR A 69 -18.14 -18.63 6.97
N GLU A 70 -18.91 -17.66 7.44
CA GLU A 70 -18.37 -16.52 8.19
C GLU A 70 -17.89 -17.02 9.57
N GLU A 71 -16.64 -17.48 9.61
CA GLU A 71 -15.93 -17.87 10.83
C GLU A 71 -15.23 -16.64 11.42
N PHE A 72 -15.50 -16.38 12.69
CA PHE A 72 -14.90 -15.29 13.46
C PHE A 72 -13.93 -15.83 14.51
N GLU A 73 -12.84 -15.12 14.78
CA GLU A 73 -11.90 -15.50 15.84
C GLU A 73 -12.39 -15.00 17.22
N CYS A 74 -12.43 -15.90 18.19
CA CYS A 74 -12.79 -15.57 19.56
C CYS A 74 -11.71 -14.65 20.20
N PRO A 75 -12.07 -13.45 20.69
CA PRO A 75 -11.09 -12.51 21.27
C PRO A 75 -10.50 -12.98 22.60
N ALA A 76 -11.12 -13.95 23.27
CA ALA A 76 -10.65 -14.49 24.54
C ALA A 76 -9.60 -15.60 24.40
N CYS A 77 -9.64 -16.38 23.31
CA CYS A 77 -8.78 -17.56 23.14
C CYS A 77 -8.21 -17.77 21.73
N GLY A 78 -8.65 -17.01 20.73
CA GLY A 78 -8.19 -17.10 19.34
C GLY A 78 -8.77 -18.28 18.54
N ALA A 79 -9.73 -19.03 19.08
CA ALA A 79 -10.37 -20.12 18.34
C ALA A 79 -11.34 -19.58 17.28
N ALA A 80 -11.41 -20.23 16.11
CA ALA A 80 -12.43 -19.96 15.10
C ALA A 80 -13.82 -20.41 15.61
N VAL A 81 -14.80 -19.52 15.51
CA VAL A 81 -16.17 -19.67 15.98
C VAL A 81 -17.11 -19.25 14.86
N GLU A 82 -18.15 -20.02 14.58
CA GLU A 82 -19.15 -19.62 13.59
C GLU A 82 -19.97 -18.42 14.05
N ALA A 83 -20.40 -17.60 13.08
CA ALA A 83 -21.21 -16.39 13.29
C ALA A 83 -22.48 -16.60 14.15
N SER A 84 -23.03 -17.81 14.22
CA SER A 84 -24.27 -18.13 14.93
C SER A 84 -24.05 -18.66 16.36
N ALA A 85 -22.81 -18.90 16.78
CA ALA A 85 -22.53 -19.51 18.08
C ALA A 85 -22.55 -18.48 19.21
N ALA A 86 -23.50 -18.61 20.15
CA ALA A 86 -23.61 -17.76 21.34
C ALA A 86 -22.51 -18.01 22.39
N VAL A 87 -21.80 -19.15 22.30
CA VAL A 87 -20.74 -19.54 23.24
C VAL A 87 -19.57 -20.14 22.46
N CYS A 88 -18.35 -19.72 22.78
CA CYS A 88 -17.15 -20.30 22.18
C CYS A 88 -16.94 -21.74 22.71
N PRO A 89 -16.85 -22.76 21.84
CA PRO A 89 -16.67 -24.16 22.27
C PRO A 89 -15.28 -24.42 22.87
N SER A 90 -14.30 -23.56 22.63
CA SER A 90 -12.92 -23.75 23.08
C SER A 90 -12.64 -23.18 24.47
N CYS A 91 -13.28 -22.06 24.84
CA CYS A 91 -13.02 -21.39 26.13
C CYS A 91 -14.27 -21.11 26.96
N GLY A 92 -15.47 -21.35 26.42
CA GLY A 92 -16.72 -21.14 27.12
C GLY A 92 -17.14 -19.68 27.30
N VAL A 93 -16.48 -18.73 26.62
CA VAL A 93 -16.91 -17.32 26.64
C VAL A 93 -18.23 -17.16 25.89
N THR A 94 -19.18 -16.46 26.49
CA THR A 94 -20.48 -16.10 25.89
C THR A 94 -20.33 -14.81 25.09
N PHE A 95 -20.90 -14.77 23.88
CA PHE A 95 -20.98 -13.57 23.05
C PHE A 95 -22.32 -12.88 23.29
N GLU A 96 -22.30 -11.62 23.71
CA GLU A 96 -23.51 -10.82 23.91
C GLU A 96 -23.86 -10.13 22.59
N THR A 97 -25.02 -10.42 22.02
CA THR A 97 -25.56 -9.72 20.85
C THR A 97 -26.43 -8.54 21.28
N GLU A 98 -26.45 -7.46 20.50
CA GLU A 98 -27.10 -6.16 20.82
C GLU A 98 -28.65 -6.18 20.94
N GLU A 99 -29.29 -7.35 21.08
CA GLU A 99 -30.76 -7.48 21.18
C GLU A 99 -31.30 -7.61 22.63
N GLU A 100 -30.46 -7.64 23.67
CA GLU A 100 -30.91 -7.78 25.08
C GLU A 100 -30.57 -6.56 25.96
N LEU A 101 -30.88 -5.35 25.50
CA LEU A 101 -30.78 -4.11 26.31
C LEU A 101 -32.07 -3.74 27.07
N GLU A 102 -33.10 -4.58 27.08
CA GLU A 102 -34.37 -4.32 27.77
C GLU A 102 -34.71 -5.42 28.80
N ALA A 103 -33.86 -5.61 29.81
CA ALA A 103 -34.24 -6.26 31.07
C ALA A 103 -33.36 -5.76 32.23
N GLY A 104 -33.96 -5.01 33.15
CA GLY A 104 -33.27 -4.18 34.13
C GLY A 104 -32.43 -4.90 35.20
N PRO A 105 -31.67 -4.13 36.00
CA PRO A 105 -30.71 -4.67 36.94
C PRO A 105 -31.43 -5.11 38.22
N LYS A 106 -31.52 -6.41 38.47
CA LYS A 106 -31.73 -6.92 39.83
C LYS A 106 -30.38 -7.14 40.49
N ALA A 107 -30.07 -6.22 41.40
CA ALA A 107 -29.05 -6.39 42.42
C ALA A 107 -29.17 -7.77 43.07
N ARG A 108 -28.10 -8.55 43.02
CA ARG A 108 -27.89 -9.66 43.95
C ARG A 108 -26.57 -9.48 44.68
N THR A 109 -26.76 -9.43 45.98
CA THR A 109 -25.83 -9.26 47.07
C THR A 109 -24.72 -10.31 47.07
N VAL A 110 -23.51 -9.82 47.27
CA VAL A 110 -22.32 -10.58 47.66
C VAL A 110 -22.60 -11.29 48.99
N VAL A 111 -22.57 -12.63 49.00
CA VAL A 111 -22.35 -13.40 50.22
C VAL A 111 -20.86 -13.59 50.37
N ALA A 112 -20.33 -12.99 51.43
CA ALA A 112 -18.97 -13.18 51.90
C ALA A 112 -18.77 -14.61 52.37
N GLU A 113 -17.80 -15.31 51.81
CA GLU A 113 -17.18 -16.45 52.48
C GLU A 113 -15.73 -16.10 52.84
N LYS A 114 -15.48 -16.28 54.12
CA LYS A 114 -14.32 -15.86 54.90
C LYS A 114 -13.20 -16.87 54.73
N SER A 115 -12.03 -16.45 54.26
CA SER A 115 -10.78 -17.13 54.63
C SER A 115 -9.64 -16.14 54.80
N ALA A 116 -8.90 -16.37 55.87
CA ALA A 116 -8.02 -15.44 56.52
C ALA A 116 -6.59 -15.49 55.97
N ALA A 117 -5.88 -14.39 56.23
CA ALA A 117 -4.46 -14.32 56.52
C ALA A 117 -3.47 -14.63 55.38
N ARG A 118 -3.03 -13.56 54.72
CA ARG A 118 -1.65 -13.09 54.88
C ARG A 118 -1.58 -11.59 54.59
N ALA A 119 -1.01 -10.82 55.50
CA ALA A 119 -0.77 -9.40 55.28
C ALA A 119 0.13 -9.24 54.04
N PRO A 120 -0.29 -8.52 52.97
CA PRO A 120 0.68 -8.01 52.02
C PRO A 120 1.55 -6.98 52.75
N PRO A 121 2.87 -6.93 52.49
CA PRO A 121 3.73 -5.88 53.03
C PRO A 121 3.18 -4.51 52.61
N PRO A 122 3.53 -3.42 53.33
CA PRO A 122 3.00 -2.10 53.02
C PRO A 122 3.21 -1.83 51.54
N VAL A 123 2.10 -1.72 50.81
CA VAL A 123 2.13 -1.29 49.42
C VAL A 123 2.44 0.19 49.51
N GLU A 124 3.73 0.52 49.54
CA GLU A 124 4.17 1.83 49.12
C GLU A 124 3.55 2.05 47.75
N VAL A 125 2.67 3.05 47.67
CA VAL A 125 1.98 3.43 46.45
C VAL A 125 3.05 3.58 45.39
N ARG A 126 3.09 2.63 44.44
CA ARG A 126 4.07 2.58 43.36
C ARG A 126 3.79 3.73 42.41
N GLU A 127 4.18 4.95 42.81
CA GLU A 127 4.32 6.08 41.90
C GLU A 127 5.19 5.67 40.69
N SER A 128 6.16 4.77 40.91
CA SER A 128 6.99 4.18 39.86
C SER A 128 6.21 3.31 38.87
N GLY A 129 5.17 2.58 39.29
CA GLY A 129 4.39 1.72 38.42
C GLY A 129 3.47 2.51 37.47
N LEU A 130 2.80 3.54 37.98
CA LEU A 130 1.95 4.42 37.17
C LEU A 130 2.79 5.30 36.24
N ARG A 131 3.91 5.88 36.72
CA ARG A 131 4.85 6.62 35.88
C ARG A 131 5.43 5.73 34.78
N GLN A 132 5.82 4.51 35.07
CA GLN A 132 6.34 3.57 34.07
C GLN A 132 5.27 3.16 33.04
N ARG A 133 4.01 2.98 33.47
CA ARG A 133 2.90 2.72 32.54
C ARG A 133 2.59 3.95 31.66
N LEU A 134 2.64 5.14 32.23
CA LEU A 134 2.45 6.39 31.48
C LEU A 134 3.58 6.60 30.47
N GLU A 135 4.83 6.39 30.85
CA GLU A 135 5.98 6.48 29.95
C GLU A 135 5.93 5.41 28.86
N ARG A 136 5.50 4.18 29.16
CA ARG A 136 5.21 3.16 28.14
C ARG A 136 4.10 3.59 27.20
N ALA A 137 3.00 4.15 27.72
CA ALA A 137 1.89 4.63 26.90
C ALA A 137 2.29 5.83 26.02
N LYS A 138 3.11 6.75 26.54
CA LYS A 138 3.70 7.86 25.77
C LYS A 138 4.67 7.34 24.71
N ALA A 139 5.52 6.36 25.03
CA ALA A 139 6.44 5.74 24.06
C ALA A 139 5.67 5.03 22.94
N VAL A 140 4.60 4.30 23.26
CA VAL A 140 3.73 3.66 22.24
C VAL A 140 3.01 4.71 21.39
N ARG A 141 2.50 5.80 22.00
CA ARG A 141 1.92 6.93 21.27
C ARG A 141 2.94 7.73 20.45
N ALA A 142 4.19 7.81 20.88
CA ALA A 142 5.26 8.48 20.13
C ALA A 142 5.73 7.62 18.96
N ALA A 143 5.75 6.29 19.14
CA ALA A 143 6.09 5.33 18.09
C ALA A 143 4.95 5.15 17.07
N THR A 144 3.70 5.39 17.46
CA THR A 144 2.53 5.29 16.58
C THR A 144 2.06 6.71 16.22
N PRO A 145 2.41 7.26 15.04
CA PRO A 145 1.94 8.58 14.66
C PRO A 145 0.41 8.63 14.75
N PRO A 146 -0.17 9.75 15.21
CA PRO A 146 -1.61 9.88 15.31
C PRO A 146 -2.22 9.62 13.94
N SER A 147 -3.20 8.70 13.88
CA SER A 147 -4.00 8.52 12.67
C SER A 147 -4.59 9.87 12.32
N ALA A 148 -4.35 10.35 11.09
CA ALA A 148 -4.77 11.67 10.65
C ALA A 148 -6.27 11.89 10.94
N SER A 149 -6.64 13.13 11.28
CA SER A 149 -8.04 13.43 11.60
C SER A 149 -8.95 13.06 10.41
N PRO A 150 -10.25 12.79 10.62
CA PRO A 150 -11.15 12.47 9.51
C PRO A 150 -11.19 13.56 8.42
N ALA A 151 -10.89 14.82 8.77
CA ALA A 151 -10.72 15.91 7.80
C ALA A 151 -9.45 15.73 6.94
N ASP A 152 -8.34 15.34 7.57
CA ASP A 152 -7.06 15.08 6.91
C ASP A 152 -7.14 13.88 5.96
N ARG A 153 -7.86 12.83 6.36
CA ARG A 153 -8.10 11.66 5.48
C ARG A 153 -8.75 12.05 4.16
N ARG A 154 -9.74 12.96 4.17
CA ARG A 154 -10.40 13.42 2.94
C ARG A 154 -9.45 14.23 2.04
N ALA A 155 -8.50 14.96 2.62
CA ALA A 155 -7.47 15.66 1.85
C ALA A 155 -6.52 14.65 1.17
N LEU A 156 -6.09 13.61 1.90
CA LEU A 156 -5.21 12.56 1.37
C LEU A 156 -5.83 11.81 0.17
N TYR A 157 -7.14 11.55 0.19
CA TYR A 157 -7.85 10.98 -0.96
C TYR A 157 -7.82 11.86 -2.22
N LYS A 158 -7.67 13.18 -2.09
CA LYS A 158 -7.51 14.11 -3.22
C LYS A 158 -6.04 14.28 -3.61
N GLU A 159 -5.14 14.16 -2.64
CA GLU A 159 -3.71 14.34 -2.82
C GLU A 159 -3.06 13.13 -3.51
N LEU A 160 -3.44 11.91 -3.15
CA LEU A 160 -2.88 10.70 -3.75
C LEU A 160 -3.01 10.69 -5.29
N PRO A 161 -4.17 11.01 -5.90
CA PRO A 161 -4.27 11.13 -7.36
C PRO A 161 -3.41 12.23 -7.96
N ARG A 162 -3.25 13.37 -7.29
CA ARG A 162 -2.38 14.47 -7.75
C ARG A 162 -0.92 14.02 -7.81
N LEU A 163 -0.44 13.41 -6.72
CA LEU A 163 0.93 12.89 -6.64
C LEU A 163 1.19 11.81 -7.70
N VAL A 164 0.25 10.89 -7.93
CA VAL A 164 0.40 9.87 -8.97
C VAL A 164 0.48 10.49 -10.37
N ASN A 165 -0.33 11.52 -10.64
CA ASN A 165 -0.29 12.24 -11.92
C ASN A 165 1.03 13.01 -12.14
N GLU A 166 1.73 13.40 -11.06
CA GLU A 166 3.05 14.01 -11.12
C GLU A 166 4.17 12.97 -11.27
N VAL A 167 4.11 11.87 -10.49
CA VAL A 167 5.18 10.86 -10.46
C VAL A 167 5.19 9.97 -11.71
N LYS A 168 4.03 9.65 -12.28
CA LYS A 168 3.94 8.83 -13.50
C LYS A 168 4.77 9.40 -14.67
N PRO A 169 4.61 10.66 -15.10
CA PRO A 169 5.43 11.23 -16.17
C PRO A 169 6.91 11.34 -15.80
N MET A 170 7.24 11.55 -14.52
CA MET A 170 8.64 11.52 -14.05
C MET A 170 9.27 10.15 -14.27
N LEU A 171 8.59 9.06 -13.90
CA LEU A 171 9.09 7.69 -14.11
C LEU A 171 9.26 7.34 -15.59
N LEU A 172 8.31 7.76 -16.43
CA LEU A 172 8.38 7.58 -17.89
C LEU A 172 9.59 8.31 -18.49
N THR A 173 9.82 9.56 -18.07
CA THR A 173 10.97 10.35 -18.51
C THR A 173 12.28 9.74 -17.99
N ALA A 174 12.33 9.34 -16.72
CA ALA A 174 13.49 8.75 -16.08
C ALA A 174 13.98 7.49 -16.82
N ARG A 175 13.04 6.62 -17.24
CA ARG A 175 13.34 5.45 -18.06
C ARG A 175 13.94 5.82 -19.43
N LYS A 176 13.47 6.90 -20.06
CA LYS A 176 13.97 7.33 -21.37
C LYS A 176 15.38 7.93 -21.29
N VAL A 177 15.66 8.70 -20.23
CA VAL A 177 16.94 9.40 -20.07
C VAL A 177 17.99 8.59 -19.31
N GLY A 178 17.65 7.38 -18.83
CA GLY A 178 18.57 6.48 -18.13
C GLY A 178 18.83 6.84 -16.67
N VAL A 179 17.91 7.56 -16.01
CA VAL A 179 17.99 7.87 -14.57
C VAL A 179 17.75 6.59 -13.77
N ASP A 180 18.46 6.44 -12.65
CA ASP A 180 18.20 5.34 -11.73
C ASP A 180 16.79 5.43 -11.13
N ILE A 181 16.02 4.37 -11.35
CA ILE A 181 14.61 4.24 -10.96
C ILE A 181 14.38 3.03 -10.04
N GLU A 182 15.43 2.38 -9.55
CA GLU A 182 15.27 1.19 -8.71
C GLU A 182 14.55 1.51 -7.38
N GLU A 183 15.05 2.48 -6.62
CA GLU A 183 14.43 2.91 -5.36
C GLU A 183 13.03 3.52 -5.56
N PRO A 184 12.80 4.47 -6.50
CA PRO A 184 11.46 4.96 -6.82
C PRO A 184 10.46 3.86 -7.16
N LYS A 185 10.84 2.86 -7.95
CA LYS A 185 9.96 1.73 -8.28
C LYS A 185 9.58 0.92 -7.05
N ARG A 186 10.52 0.66 -6.14
CA ARG A 186 10.25 -0.05 -4.88
C ARG A 186 9.23 0.72 -4.03
N LEU A 187 9.42 2.04 -3.87
CA LEU A 187 8.49 2.90 -3.13
C LEU A 187 7.07 2.91 -3.73
N ILE A 188 6.94 2.96 -5.05
CA ILE A 188 5.63 2.88 -5.72
C ILE A 188 4.98 1.51 -5.53
N ASN A 189 5.74 0.42 -5.60
CA ASN A 189 5.19 -0.92 -5.32
C ASN A 189 4.69 -1.05 -3.88
N ASP A 190 5.44 -0.53 -2.91
CA ASP A 190 5.01 -0.49 -1.50
C ASP A 190 3.76 0.38 -1.33
N ALA A 191 3.65 1.49 -2.06
CA ALA A 191 2.47 2.35 -2.05
C ALA A 191 1.22 1.63 -2.59
N ILE A 192 1.38 0.79 -3.63
CA ILE A 192 0.29 -0.05 -4.16
C ILE A 192 -0.15 -1.06 -3.08
N VAL A 193 0.79 -1.70 -2.39
CA VAL A 193 0.47 -2.66 -1.31
C VAL A 193 -0.27 -1.96 -0.17
N ALA A 194 0.21 -0.79 0.27
CA ALA A 194 -0.46 0.03 1.28
C ALA A 194 -1.86 0.46 0.84
N GLY A 195 -2.02 0.84 -0.43
CA GLY A 195 -3.31 1.22 -1.01
C GLY A 195 -4.32 0.07 -1.03
N LYS A 196 -3.89 -1.15 -1.36
CA LYS A 196 -4.73 -2.37 -1.29
C LYS A 196 -5.22 -2.65 0.14
N ARG A 197 -4.38 -2.36 1.13
CA ARG A 197 -4.72 -2.47 2.56
C ARG A 197 -5.54 -1.29 3.09
N ARG A 198 -5.92 -0.33 2.23
CA ARG A 198 -6.64 0.91 2.58
C ARG A 198 -5.85 1.82 3.53
N GLU A 199 -4.52 1.67 3.59
CA GLU A 199 -3.60 2.54 4.34
C GLU A 199 -3.26 3.79 3.51
N ILE A 200 -4.22 4.69 3.34
CA ILE A 200 -4.07 5.87 2.44
C ILE A 200 -2.98 6.81 2.91
N ASP A 201 -2.87 7.05 4.22
CA ASP A 201 -1.83 7.90 4.81
C ASP A 201 -0.42 7.41 4.42
N ARG A 202 -0.21 6.09 4.54
CA ARG A 202 1.04 5.44 4.16
C ARG A 202 1.28 5.46 2.66
N ALA A 203 0.25 5.24 1.85
CA ALA A 203 0.36 5.29 0.40
C ALA A 203 0.76 6.69 -0.10
N VAL A 204 0.17 7.76 0.47
CA VAL A 204 0.55 9.15 0.14
C VAL A 204 2.01 9.42 0.53
N ALA A 205 2.42 9.00 1.73
CA ALA A 205 3.79 9.17 2.18
C ALA A 205 4.80 8.48 1.25
N LEU A 206 4.53 7.23 0.83
CA LEU A 206 5.40 6.46 -0.06
C LEU A 206 5.49 7.07 -1.47
N VAL A 207 4.37 7.55 -2.04
CA VAL A 207 4.39 8.21 -3.36
C VAL A 207 5.11 9.56 -3.27
N SER A 208 4.90 10.33 -2.20
CA SER A 208 5.64 11.57 -1.96
C SER A 208 7.15 11.33 -1.81
N GLN A 209 7.53 10.28 -1.08
CA GLN A 209 8.94 9.87 -0.98
C GLN A 209 9.52 9.46 -2.33
N SER A 210 8.76 8.73 -3.16
CA SER A 210 9.17 8.38 -4.53
C SER A 210 9.39 9.62 -5.39
N LYS A 211 8.54 10.66 -5.23
CA LYS A 211 8.71 11.92 -5.95
C LYS A 211 10.03 12.60 -5.58
N VAL A 212 10.30 12.76 -4.29
CA VAL A 212 11.54 13.39 -3.80
C VAL A 212 12.78 12.59 -4.23
N SER A 213 12.72 11.26 -4.17
CA SER A 213 13.79 10.39 -4.67
C SER A 213 14.05 10.62 -6.16
N LEU A 214 13.00 10.67 -6.99
CA LEU A 214 13.14 10.97 -8.42
C LEU A 214 13.73 12.35 -8.67
N GLU A 215 13.26 13.40 -8.00
CA GLU A 215 13.80 14.76 -8.13
C GLU A 215 15.29 14.80 -7.84
N ARG A 216 15.74 14.12 -6.78
CA ARG A 216 17.16 14.00 -6.43
C ARG A 216 17.96 13.26 -7.50
N SER A 217 17.44 12.12 -8.00
CA SER A 217 18.13 11.35 -9.06
C SER A 217 18.22 12.13 -10.36
N PHE A 218 17.18 12.87 -10.75
CA PHE A 218 17.20 13.75 -11.92
C PHE A 218 18.24 14.87 -11.74
N ALA A 219 18.23 15.56 -10.60
CA ALA A 219 19.18 16.62 -10.31
C ALA A 219 20.63 16.10 -10.34
N GLY A 220 20.89 14.95 -9.73
CA GLY A 220 22.20 14.31 -9.75
C GLY A 220 22.67 13.94 -11.16
N GLN A 221 21.77 13.41 -12.01
CA GLN A 221 22.13 13.08 -13.39
C GLN A 221 22.42 14.32 -14.24
N ILE A 222 21.66 15.40 -14.06
CA ILE A 222 21.90 16.66 -14.77
C ILE A 222 23.25 17.23 -14.31
N ALA A 223 23.49 17.29 -13.01
CA ALA A 223 24.76 17.77 -12.44
C ALA A 223 25.95 16.98 -13.00
N GLY A 224 25.90 15.64 -12.98
CA GLY A 224 26.99 14.80 -13.51
C GLY A 224 27.23 14.99 -15.01
N ARG A 225 26.19 15.24 -15.81
CA ARG A 225 26.35 15.56 -17.24
C ARG A 225 26.98 16.92 -17.46
N VAL A 226 26.60 17.92 -16.67
CA VAL A 226 27.19 19.27 -16.72
C VAL A 226 28.66 19.22 -16.28
N GLU A 227 28.98 18.52 -15.19
CA GLU A 227 30.36 18.32 -14.71
C GLU A 227 31.23 17.61 -15.76
N SER A 228 30.71 16.56 -16.42
CA SER A 228 31.43 15.89 -17.51
C SER A 228 31.70 16.85 -18.67
N LEU A 229 30.72 17.66 -19.05
CA LEU A 229 30.87 18.64 -20.12
C LEU A 229 31.90 19.72 -19.77
N ILE A 230 31.87 20.24 -18.54
CA ILE A 230 32.87 21.19 -18.03
C ILE A 230 34.28 20.58 -18.13
N GLY A 231 34.45 19.34 -17.63
CA GLY A 231 35.75 18.65 -17.69
C GLY A 231 36.25 18.41 -19.13
N ASP A 232 35.35 18.17 -20.09
CA ASP A 232 35.72 18.02 -21.50
C ASP A 232 36.08 19.36 -22.15
N LEU A 233 35.43 20.46 -21.77
CA LEU A 233 35.81 21.81 -22.21
C LEU A 233 37.17 22.22 -21.66
N GLU A 234 37.47 21.94 -20.39
CA GLU A 234 38.78 22.19 -19.80
C GLU A 234 39.89 21.44 -20.56
N LYS A 235 39.67 20.15 -20.87
CA LYS A 235 40.61 19.37 -21.70
C LYS A 235 40.77 19.98 -23.09
N ALA A 236 39.67 20.34 -23.76
CA ALA A 236 39.72 20.95 -25.08
C ALA A 236 40.47 22.30 -25.09
N LYS A 237 40.30 23.11 -24.04
CA LYS A 237 41.03 24.37 -23.82
C LYS A 237 42.53 24.14 -23.68
N THR A 238 42.93 23.15 -22.87
CA THR A 238 44.36 22.77 -22.75
C THR A 238 44.94 22.21 -24.04
N GLY A 239 44.10 21.59 -24.89
CA GLY A 239 44.46 21.14 -26.23
C GLY A 239 44.48 22.23 -27.30
N GLY A 240 44.26 23.50 -26.93
CA GLY A 240 44.31 24.65 -27.85
C GLY A 240 43.03 24.89 -28.66
N SER A 241 41.90 24.27 -28.30
CA SER A 241 40.61 24.54 -28.94
C SER A 241 39.98 25.82 -28.40
N GLU A 242 39.33 26.61 -29.26
CA GLU A 242 38.54 27.78 -28.84
C GLU A 242 37.21 27.33 -28.23
N VAL A 243 37.14 27.34 -26.89
CA VAL A 243 35.95 26.94 -26.13
C VAL A 243 35.13 28.10 -25.57
N ALA A 244 35.62 29.34 -25.68
CA ALA A 244 35.00 30.53 -25.08
C ALA A 244 33.50 30.74 -25.44
N PRO A 245 33.04 30.49 -26.69
CA PRO A 245 31.62 30.60 -27.00
C PRO A 245 30.75 29.56 -26.28
N VAL A 246 31.28 28.36 -26.05
CA VAL A 246 30.57 27.28 -25.36
C VAL A 246 30.57 27.50 -23.85
N GLU A 247 31.68 27.99 -23.29
CA GLU A 247 31.75 28.43 -21.88
C GLU A 247 30.72 29.53 -21.60
N GLY A 248 30.61 30.55 -22.46
CA GLY A 248 29.62 31.61 -22.30
C GLY A 248 28.17 31.12 -22.34
N LEU A 249 27.84 30.19 -23.25
CA LEU A 249 26.50 29.60 -23.31
C LEU A 249 26.16 28.77 -22.06
N LEU A 250 27.14 28.10 -21.46
CA LEU A 250 26.94 27.34 -20.22
C LEU A 250 26.71 28.26 -19.03
N GLU A 251 27.47 29.35 -18.92
CA GLU A 251 27.29 30.36 -17.87
C GLU A 251 25.92 31.07 -17.95
N GLU A 252 25.39 31.26 -19.15
CA GLU A 252 24.03 31.82 -19.36
C GLU A 252 22.89 30.84 -19.02
N SER A 253 23.18 29.53 -18.99
CA SER A 253 22.18 28.46 -18.88
C SER A 253 22.03 27.86 -17.48
N VAL A 254 22.91 28.21 -16.54
CA VAL A 254 22.93 27.75 -15.14
C VAL A 254 22.36 28.81 -14.22
#